data_AF-A0A1M2YT00-F1
#
_entry.id   AF-A0A1M2YT00-F1
#
_cell.length_a   1.000
_cell.length_b   1.000
_cell.length_c   1.000
_cell.angle_alpha   90.00
_cell.angle_beta   90.00
_cell.angle_gamma   90.00
#
_symmetry.space_group_name_H-M   'P 1'
#
loop_
_entity.id
_entity.type
_entity.pdbx_description
1 polymer ?
#
loop_
_entity_poly.entity_id
_entity_poly.type
_entity_poly.pdbx_seq_one_letter_code
_entity_poly.pdbx_strand_id
1 'polypeptide(L)'
;MPNVYMYVVARDFGFAPNPFHGVCTLATCKPMIRRTAQVGDWVVGMGGAQLKAVGRCIYAMQVTDALTFDAYWDDPEYRCKRPVRNGSRKMIMGDNIYHRPAGTTAWAQEDSHHSQIDGSPEPSNIKNDTQTNRVLLSRNFYYFGDAAPVAPEGILGQLGYHNGIGHRKFTLAQGQPLLDWIQDQYKGQTNTIIGTPYQFMKSSSRYSKRMDKIVE
;
A
#
# COMPACT_ATOMS: atom_id res chain seq x y z
N MET A 1 6.29 -22.15 -1.23
CA MET A 1 5.04 -22.02 -0.45
C MET A 1 4.81 -20.55 -0.14
N PRO A 2 3.57 -20.06 -0.23
CA PRO A 2 3.26 -18.67 0.09
C PRO A 2 3.57 -18.29 1.54
N ASN A 3 3.72 -17.00 1.78
CA ASN A 3 3.99 -16.37 3.06
C ASN A 3 2.96 -15.27 3.34
N VAL A 4 2.85 -14.88 4.60
CA VAL A 4 2.07 -13.72 5.02
C VAL A 4 3.01 -12.66 5.58
N TYR A 5 3.03 -11.50 4.93
CA TYR A 5 3.76 -10.32 5.34
C TYR A 5 2.82 -9.41 6.12
N MET A 6 3.15 -9.08 7.36
CA MET A 6 2.37 -8.15 8.19
C MET A 6 3.20 -6.92 8.52
N TYR A 7 2.62 -5.72 8.43
CA TYR A 7 3.31 -4.49 8.81
C TYR A 7 2.36 -3.43 9.36
N VAL A 8 2.93 -2.45 10.06
CA VAL A 8 2.17 -1.30 10.58
C VAL A 8 1.96 -0.23 9.51
N VAL A 9 0.69 0.04 9.20
CA VAL A 9 0.21 1.18 8.42
C VAL A 9 0.19 2.39 9.34
N ALA A 10 1.20 3.25 9.21
CA ALA A 10 1.30 4.48 10.00
C ALA A 10 0.44 5.61 9.43
N ARG A 11 0.15 5.53 8.13
CA ARG A 11 -0.60 6.53 7.36
C ARG A 11 -1.42 5.84 6.30
N ASP A 12 -2.64 6.29 6.12
CA ASP A 12 -3.58 5.67 5.20
C ASP A 12 -4.40 6.74 4.48
N PHE A 13 -3.82 7.27 3.41
CA PHE A 13 -4.44 8.23 2.50
C PHE A 13 -5.07 7.54 1.26
N GLY A 14 -4.84 6.24 1.08
CA GLY A 14 -5.15 5.52 -0.16
C GLY A 14 -4.06 5.62 -1.23
N PHE A 15 -2.82 5.96 -0.84
CA PHE A 15 -1.66 6.07 -1.74
C PHE A 15 -0.89 4.75 -1.88
N ALA A 16 -0.50 4.10 -0.79
CA ALA A 16 0.21 2.82 -0.83
C ALA A 16 -0.01 2.04 0.49
N PRO A 17 -0.98 1.11 0.55
CA PRO A 17 -1.71 0.57 -0.61
C PRO A 17 -2.67 1.59 -1.26
N ASN A 18 -2.81 1.54 -2.58
CA ASN A 18 -3.87 2.21 -3.33
C ASN A 18 -4.92 1.18 -3.77
N PRO A 19 -6.12 1.18 -3.18
CA PRO A 19 -7.12 0.13 -3.42
C PRO A 19 -8.04 0.42 -4.61
N PHE A 20 -7.89 1.55 -5.28
CA PHE A 20 -8.88 2.04 -6.23
C PHE A 20 -8.77 1.38 -7.60
N HIS A 21 -9.81 1.55 -8.43
CA HIS A 21 -9.83 1.09 -9.82
C HIS A 21 -9.77 -0.44 -10.00
N GLY A 22 -10.27 -1.20 -9.03
CA GLY A 22 -10.43 -2.67 -9.13
C GLY A 22 -9.13 -3.46 -8.99
N VAL A 23 -8.02 -2.81 -8.64
CA VAL A 23 -6.73 -3.44 -8.36
C VAL A 23 -6.10 -2.75 -7.15
N CYS A 24 -5.72 -3.50 -6.12
CA CYS A 24 -4.97 -2.94 -5.00
C CYS A 24 -3.48 -2.99 -5.33
N THR A 25 -2.80 -1.87 -5.17
CA THR A 25 -1.41 -1.71 -5.55
C THR A 25 -0.57 -1.27 -4.36
N LEU A 26 0.62 -1.86 -4.24
CA LEU A 26 1.67 -1.37 -3.37
C LEU A 26 2.84 -0.97 -4.28
N ALA A 27 2.72 0.21 -4.90
CA ALA A 27 3.72 0.73 -5.84
C ALA A 27 4.88 1.41 -5.12
N THR A 28 4.56 2.21 -4.11
CA THR A 28 5.53 2.95 -3.30
C THR A 28 5.55 2.42 -1.86
N CYS A 29 6.37 3.02 -1.00
CA CYS A 29 6.53 2.58 0.39
C CYS A 29 7.00 1.11 0.51
N LYS A 30 7.20 0.63 1.75
CA LYS A 30 7.55 -0.77 2.09
C LYS A 30 8.47 -1.52 1.09
N PRO A 31 9.61 -0.92 0.67
CA PRO A 31 10.47 -1.45 -0.39
C PRO A 31 11.00 -2.85 -0.10
N MET A 32 11.16 -3.20 1.19
CA MET A 32 11.62 -4.53 1.61
C MET A 32 10.59 -5.64 1.37
N ILE A 33 9.29 -5.35 1.55
CA ILE A 33 8.21 -6.29 1.20
C ILE A 33 8.14 -6.42 -0.32
N ARG A 34 8.07 -5.27 -1.03
CA ARG A 34 8.04 -5.23 -2.50
C ARG A 34 9.21 -5.96 -3.15
N ARG A 35 10.38 -5.99 -2.50
CA ARG A 35 11.57 -6.71 -3.00
C ARG A 35 11.42 -8.23 -2.95
N THR A 36 10.68 -8.77 -1.99
CA THR A 36 10.76 -10.20 -1.65
C THR A 36 9.46 -10.97 -1.82
N ALA A 37 8.30 -10.34 -1.64
CA ALA A 37 7.00 -11.00 -1.71
C ALA A 37 6.73 -11.55 -3.12
N GLN A 38 6.36 -12.81 -3.25
CA GLN A 38 6.09 -13.48 -4.54
C GLN A 38 4.60 -13.54 -4.83
N VAL A 39 4.25 -13.87 -6.08
CA VAL A 39 2.86 -14.17 -6.43
C VAL A 39 2.35 -15.31 -5.53
N GLY A 40 1.16 -15.11 -4.97
CA GLY A 40 0.54 -15.99 -3.98
C GLY A 40 0.78 -15.58 -2.51
N ASP A 41 1.82 -14.79 -2.21
CA ASP A 41 2.05 -14.25 -0.87
C ASP A 41 0.96 -13.24 -0.49
N TRP A 42 0.65 -13.14 0.80
CA TRP A 42 -0.26 -12.14 1.35
C TRP A 42 0.50 -10.98 1.98
N VAL A 43 -0.02 -9.77 1.81
CA VAL A 43 0.42 -8.56 2.51
C VAL A 43 -0.74 -8.00 3.31
N VAL A 44 -0.56 -7.89 4.62
CA VAL A 44 -1.56 -7.41 5.57
C VAL A 44 -1.05 -6.15 6.26
N GLY A 45 -1.83 -5.08 6.17
CA GLY A 45 -1.56 -3.82 6.85
C GLY A 45 -2.36 -3.72 8.14
N MET A 46 -1.67 -3.66 9.28
CA MET A 46 -2.27 -3.43 10.60
C MET A 46 -2.17 -1.95 10.96
N GLY A 47 -3.22 -1.38 11.56
CA GLY A 47 -3.26 0.03 11.93
C GLY A 47 -2.22 0.36 13.00
N GLY A 48 -1.56 1.51 12.85
CA GLY A 48 -0.56 2.01 13.78
C GLY A 48 -1.11 3.02 14.79
N ALA A 49 -0.27 3.39 15.77
CA ALA A 49 -0.58 4.39 16.77
C ALA A 49 -0.88 5.78 16.15
N GLN A 50 -0.19 6.14 15.06
CA GLN A 50 -0.40 7.40 14.36
C GLN A 50 -1.79 7.50 13.71
N LEU A 51 -2.38 6.37 13.34
CA LEU A 51 -3.77 6.29 12.86
C LEU A 51 -4.79 6.14 14.01
N LYS A 52 -4.33 6.00 15.26
CA LYS A 52 -5.16 5.58 16.40
C LYS A 52 -5.95 4.30 16.11
N ALA A 53 -5.33 3.37 15.38
CA ALA A 53 -5.97 2.16 14.86
C ALA A 53 -5.19 0.89 15.22
N VAL A 54 -4.46 0.90 16.34
CA VAL A 54 -3.71 -0.28 16.82
C VAL A 54 -4.64 -1.47 16.98
N GLY A 55 -4.21 -2.63 16.48
CA GLY A 55 -4.99 -3.88 16.49
C GLY A 55 -6.02 -4.01 15.36
N ARG A 56 -6.24 -2.97 14.55
CA ARG A 56 -7.21 -3.01 13.44
C ARG A 56 -6.55 -3.44 12.13
N CYS A 57 -7.24 -4.24 11.32
CA CYS A 57 -6.75 -4.64 9.99
C CYS A 57 -7.18 -3.62 8.94
N ILE A 58 -6.24 -2.84 8.39
CA ILE A 58 -6.51 -1.78 7.41
C ILE A 58 -6.76 -2.37 6.03
N TYR A 59 -5.96 -3.37 5.65
CA TYR A 59 -6.13 -4.09 4.39
C TYR A 59 -5.41 -5.43 4.43
N ALA A 60 -5.81 -6.32 3.54
CA ALA A 60 -5.08 -7.53 3.18
C ALA A 60 -5.15 -7.75 1.68
N MET A 61 -4.03 -8.05 1.04
CA MET A 61 -3.99 -8.33 -0.39
C MET A 61 -3.12 -9.56 -0.67
N GLN A 62 -3.61 -10.48 -1.49
CA GLN A 62 -2.75 -11.50 -2.09
C GLN A 62 -2.02 -10.88 -3.28
N VAL A 63 -0.72 -11.04 -3.38
CA VAL A 63 0.05 -10.63 -4.55
C VAL A 63 -0.39 -11.51 -5.72
N THR A 64 -1.14 -10.93 -6.66
CA THR A 64 -1.58 -11.65 -7.86
C THR A 64 -0.62 -11.42 -9.03
N ASP A 65 0.10 -10.30 -9.01
CA ASP A 65 1.08 -9.95 -10.05
C ASP A 65 2.09 -8.92 -9.51
N ALA A 66 3.16 -8.65 -10.27
CA ALA A 66 4.09 -7.57 -9.99
C ALA A 66 4.73 -7.01 -11.27
N LEU A 67 4.89 -5.69 -11.32
CA LEU A 67 5.48 -4.97 -12.45
C LEU A 67 6.71 -4.15 -12.02
N THR A 68 7.55 -3.75 -12.96
CA THR A 68 8.48 -2.64 -12.75
C THR A 68 7.71 -1.31 -12.79
N PHE A 69 8.34 -0.21 -12.33
CA PHE A 69 7.73 1.12 -12.43
C PHE A 69 7.45 1.52 -13.88
N ASP A 70 8.38 1.26 -14.81
CA ASP A 70 8.16 1.61 -16.23
C ASP A 70 7.02 0.77 -16.85
N ALA A 71 6.96 -0.54 -16.56
CA ALA A 71 5.85 -1.36 -17.03
C ALA A 71 4.51 -0.92 -16.42
N TYR A 72 4.50 -0.56 -15.13
CA TYR A 72 3.32 0.01 -14.48
C TYR A 72 2.92 1.36 -15.09
N TRP A 73 3.88 2.19 -15.49
CA TRP A 73 3.65 3.47 -16.13
C TRP A 73 3.07 3.29 -17.54
N ASP A 74 3.69 2.45 -18.37
CA ASP A 74 3.36 2.33 -19.80
C ASP A 74 2.05 1.59 -20.06
N ASP A 75 1.65 0.69 -19.16
CA ASP A 75 0.43 -0.10 -19.31
C ASP A 75 -0.83 0.79 -19.25
N PRO A 76 -1.70 0.75 -20.29
CA PRO A 76 -2.95 1.49 -20.31
C PRO A 76 -3.89 1.20 -19.14
N GLU A 77 -3.89 -0.01 -18.58
CA GLU A 77 -4.74 -0.41 -17.44
C GLU A 77 -4.47 0.50 -16.23
N TYR A 78 -3.20 0.84 -15.99
CA TYR A 78 -2.74 1.56 -14.81
C TYR A 78 -2.58 3.07 -15.03
N ARG A 79 -3.02 3.61 -16.18
CA ARG A 79 -3.08 5.06 -16.39
C ARG A 79 -4.02 5.75 -15.39
N CYS A 80 -5.10 5.07 -15.00
CA CYS A 80 -6.04 5.56 -13.99
C CYS A 80 -5.41 5.71 -12.59
N LYS A 81 -4.25 5.07 -12.36
CA LYS A 81 -3.48 5.13 -11.12
C LYS A 81 -2.48 6.28 -11.10
N ARG A 82 -2.39 7.10 -12.15
CA ARG A 82 -1.55 8.31 -12.15
C ARG A 82 -2.24 9.43 -11.36
N PRO A 83 -1.50 10.23 -10.59
CA PRO A 83 -2.09 11.28 -9.77
C PRO A 83 -2.66 12.41 -10.63
N VAL A 84 -3.83 12.92 -10.25
CA VAL A 84 -4.42 14.15 -10.80
C VAL A 84 -4.74 15.08 -9.64
N ARG A 85 -3.87 16.06 -9.38
CA ARG A 85 -3.89 16.87 -8.15
C ARG A 85 -5.10 17.80 -8.01
N ASN A 86 -5.76 18.14 -9.12
CA ASN A 86 -7.04 18.86 -9.15
C ASN A 86 -8.26 17.94 -9.36
N GLY A 87 -8.08 16.62 -9.25
CA GLY A 87 -9.13 15.63 -9.45
C GLY A 87 -9.87 15.24 -8.17
N SER A 88 -10.62 14.13 -8.24
CA SER A 88 -11.22 13.53 -7.06
C SER A 88 -10.16 13.03 -6.07
N ARG A 89 -10.50 12.85 -4.78
CA ARG A 89 -9.57 12.33 -3.77
C ARG A 89 -8.91 11.00 -4.17
N LYS A 90 -9.63 10.13 -4.88
CA LYS A 90 -9.08 8.87 -5.43
C LYS A 90 -7.98 9.15 -6.46
N MET A 91 -8.23 10.10 -7.37
CA MET A 91 -7.28 10.50 -8.41
C MET A 91 -6.08 11.25 -7.83
N ILE A 92 -6.27 12.09 -6.81
CA ILE A 92 -5.18 12.81 -6.12
C ILE A 92 -4.15 11.82 -5.53
N MET A 93 -4.62 10.63 -5.13
CA MET A 93 -3.84 9.57 -4.49
C MET A 93 -3.33 8.48 -5.44
N GLY A 94 -3.35 8.73 -6.75
CA GLY A 94 -2.72 7.84 -7.72
C GLY A 94 -1.25 7.54 -7.35
N ASP A 95 -0.89 6.26 -7.32
CA ASP A 95 0.43 5.76 -6.89
C ASP A 95 1.39 5.41 -8.03
N ASN A 96 0.93 5.57 -9.28
CA ASN A 96 1.73 5.44 -10.49
C ASN A 96 2.47 6.76 -10.76
N ILE A 97 3.56 6.98 -10.04
CA ILE A 97 4.25 8.27 -9.98
C ILE A 97 5.70 8.26 -10.46
N TYR A 98 6.24 7.09 -10.82
CA TYR A 98 7.64 6.94 -11.22
C TYR A 98 7.74 6.28 -12.59
N HIS A 99 8.58 6.84 -13.45
CA HIS A 99 8.97 6.29 -14.74
C HIS A 99 10.34 6.83 -15.14
N ARG A 100 10.96 6.21 -16.14
CA ARG A 100 12.17 6.73 -16.77
C ARG A 100 11.82 7.24 -18.17
N PRO A 101 12.01 8.54 -18.44
CA PRO A 101 11.85 9.05 -19.79
C PRO A 101 12.76 8.33 -20.80
N ALA A 102 12.38 8.33 -22.07
CA ALA A 102 13.15 7.67 -23.12
C ALA A 102 14.59 8.19 -23.16
N GLY A 103 15.56 7.28 -23.16
CA GLY A 103 16.98 7.61 -23.24
C GLY A 103 17.63 8.06 -21.92
N THR A 104 16.93 8.02 -20.79
CA THR A 104 17.52 8.30 -19.46
C THR A 104 17.40 7.12 -18.51
N THR A 105 18.35 7.03 -17.57
CA THR A 105 18.32 6.10 -16.44
C THR A 105 17.77 6.74 -15.17
N ALA A 106 17.57 8.07 -15.17
CA ALA A 106 17.07 8.82 -14.03
C ALA A 106 15.55 8.70 -13.92
N TRP A 107 15.07 8.53 -12.68
CA TRP A 107 13.64 8.52 -12.38
C TRP A 107 13.03 9.92 -12.50
N ALA A 108 11.97 10.03 -13.29
CA ALA A 108 11.01 11.11 -13.19
C ALA A 108 10.02 10.80 -12.06
N GLN A 109 9.59 11.83 -11.34
CA GLN A 109 8.54 11.76 -10.34
C GLN A 109 7.40 12.70 -10.72
N GLU A 110 6.17 12.18 -10.77
CA GLU A 110 4.97 12.97 -11.00
C GLU A 110 4.54 13.75 -9.75
N ASP A 111 3.84 14.87 -9.97
CA ASP A 111 3.24 15.68 -8.90
C ASP A 111 2.21 14.85 -8.11
N SER A 112 2.53 14.53 -6.86
CA SER A 112 1.86 13.46 -6.10
C SER A 112 1.95 13.64 -4.59
N HIS A 113 1.40 12.68 -3.84
CA HIS A 113 1.57 12.62 -2.39
C HIS A 113 3.06 12.56 -1.96
N HIS A 114 3.96 12.12 -2.83
CA HIS A 114 5.40 11.99 -2.54
C HIS A 114 6.27 13.07 -3.22
N SER A 115 5.71 14.11 -3.81
CA SER A 115 6.47 15.27 -4.31
C SER A 115 6.52 16.41 -3.27
N GLN A 116 7.27 17.48 -3.58
CA GLN A 116 7.28 18.72 -2.79
C GLN A 116 5.95 19.46 -2.87
N ILE A 117 5.75 20.48 -2.01
CA ILE A 117 4.52 21.29 -1.97
C ILE A 117 4.20 21.90 -3.34
N ASP A 118 5.20 22.43 -4.04
CA ASP A 118 5.12 23.03 -5.38
C ASP A 118 4.98 21.99 -6.52
N GLY A 119 4.94 20.69 -6.18
CA GLY A 119 4.85 19.58 -7.12
C GLY A 119 6.19 19.12 -7.67
N SER A 120 7.29 19.79 -7.35
CA SER A 120 8.63 19.38 -7.80
C SER A 120 9.09 18.06 -7.16
N PRO A 121 10.01 17.32 -7.81
CA PRO A 121 10.48 16.04 -7.30
C PRO A 121 11.12 16.12 -5.89
N GLU A 122 10.84 15.14 -5.01
CA GLU A 122 11.43 15.03 -3.67
C GLU A 122 12.50 13.91 -3.64
N PRO A 123 13.81 14.26 -3.65
CA PRO A 123 14.89 13.28 -3.79
C PRO A 123 14.89 12.17 -2.74
N SER A 124 14.48 12.48 -1.50
CA SER A 124 14.43 11.48 -0.43
C SER A 124 13.36 10.42 -0.64
N ASN A 125 12.20 10.82 -1.19
CA ASN A 125 11.12 9.90 -1.56
C ASN A 125 11.54 9.06 -2.77
N ILE A 126 12.09 9.69 -3.82
CA ILE A 126 12.58 8.99 -5.01
C ILE A 126 13.58 7.90 -4.61
N LYS A 127 14.61 8.24 -3.83
CA LYS A 127 15.63 7.29 -3.38
C LYS A 127 15.00 6.13 -2.60
N ASN A 128 14.07 6.42 -1.69
CA ASN A 128 13.45 5.40 -0.85
C ASN A 128 12.51 4.47 -1.63
N ASP A 129 11.72 5.01 -2.55
CA ASP A 129 10.72 4.24 -3.28
C ASP A 129 11.35 3.45 -4.43
N THR A 130 12.31 4.05 -5.13
CA THR A 130 12.90 3.44 -6.34
C THR A 130 14.06 2.49 -6.06
N GLN A 131 14.53 2.36 -4.80
CA GLN A 131 15.49 1.32 -4.40
C GLN A 131 14.97 -0.12 -4.61
N THR A 132 13.66 -0.26 -4.86
CA THR A 132 13.02 -1.49 -5.30
C THR A 132 12.16 -1.13 -6.51
N ASN A 133 12.63 -1.48 -7.71
CA ASN A 133 11.87 -1.31 -8.97
C ASN A 133 10.83 -2.43 -9.13
N ARG A 134 9.85 -2.46 -8.23
CA ARG A 134 8.81 -3.49 -8.20
C ARG A 134 7.54 -2.97 -7.54
N VAL A 135 6.44 -3.00 -8.27
CA VAL A 135 5.08 -2.67 -7.86
C VAL A 135 4.34 -3.98 -7.63
N LEU A 136 3.78 -4.19 -6.44
CA LEU A 136 2.94 -5.37 -6.18
C LEU A 136 1.50 -5.04 -6.55
N LEU A 137 0.84 -5.96 -7.25
CA LEU A 137 -0.54 -5.82 -7.71
C LEU A 137 -1.39 -6.93 -7.10
N SER A 138 -2.65 -6.60 -6.84
CA SER A 138 -3.62 -7.55 -6.32
C SER A 138 -4.99 -7.31 -6.92
N ARG A 139 -5.55 -8.36 -7.54
CA ARG A 139 -6.99 -8.48 -7.85
C ARG A 139 -7.71 -9.38 -6.84
N ASN A 140 -7.05 -9.72 -5.74
CA ASN A 140 -7.59 -10.49 -4.63
C ASN A 140 -7.23 -9.79 -3.31
N PHE A 141 -8.03 -8.79 -2.95
CA PHE A 141 -7.79 -7.98 -1.75
C PHE A 141 -9.05 -7.59 -1.01
N TYR A 142 -8.83 -7.17 0.23
CA TYR A 142 -9.78 -6.56 1.14
C TYR A 142 -9.17 -5.23 1.58
N TYR A 143 -9.84 -4.12 1.29
CA TYR A 143 -9.43 -2.82 1.78
C TYR A 143 -10.50 -2.28 2.72
N PHE A 144 -10.16 -2.20 4.00
CA PHE A 144 -11.10 -1.83 5.04
C PHE A 144 -11.11 -0.35 5.35
N GLY A 145 -9.95 0.31 5.29
CA GLY A 145 -9.83 1.73 5.60
C GLY A 145 -10.40 2.06 6.99
N ASP A 146 -11.20 3.12 7.09
CA ASP A 146 -11.88 3.58 8.31
C ASP A 146 -12.85 2.55 8.92
N ALA A 147 -13.31 1.57 8.14
CA ALA A 147 -14.12 0.45 8.59
C ALA A 147 -13.28 -0.76 9.10
N ALA A 148 -11.96 -0.62 9.24
CA ALA A 148 -11.03 -1.67 9.66
C ALA A 148 -11.49 -2.48 10.87
N PRO A 149 -11.79 -3.79 10.78
CA PRO A 149 -12.18 -4.57 11.94
C PRO A 149 -11.01 -4.74 12.92
N VAL A 150 -11.33 -4.93 14.20
CA VAL A 150 -10.33 -5.31 15.22
C VAL A 150 -9.95 -6.77 14.98
N ALA A 151 -8.66 -7.03 14.72
CA ALA A 151 -8.18 -8.39 14.55
C ALA A 151 -8.22 -9.14 15.89
N PRO A 152 -8.63 -10.43 15.91
CA PRO A 152 -8.76 -11.18 17.15
C PRO A 152 -7.41 -11.32 17.86
N GLU A 153 -7.35 -10.89 19.13
CA GLU A 153 -6.11 -10.92 19.92
C GLU A 153 -5.53 -12.34 20.04
N GLY A 154 -6.38 -13.37 20.14
CA GLY A 154 -5.95 -14.77 20.17
C GLY A 154 -5.19 -15.18 18.90
N ILE A 155 -5.64 -14.75 17.72
CA ILE A 155 -4.96 -15.03 16.44
C ILE A 155 -3.63 -14.28 16.38
N LEU A 156 -3.61 -13.00 16.76
CA LEU A 156 -2.37 -12.22 16.79
C LEU A 156 -1.35 -12.78 17.78
N GLY A 157 -1.82 -13.24 18.95
CA GLY A 157 -1.00 -13.87 19.98
C GLY A 157 -0.38 -15.19 19.51
N GLN A 158 -1.16 -16.05 18.85
CA GLN A 158 -0.65 -17.29 18.24
C GLN A 158 0.40 -17.03 17.16
N LEU A 159 0.22 -15.99 16.36
CA LEU A 159 1.21 -15.53 15.38
C LEU A 159 2.47 -14.94 16.04
N GLY A 160 2.41 -14.53 17.31
CA GLY A 160 3.44 -13.70 17.93
C GLY A 160 3.54 -12.31 17.29
N TYR A 161 2.47 -11.84 16.64
CA TYR A 161 2.43 -10.54 16.01
C TYR A 161 2.31 -9.43 17.06
N HIS A 162 3.14 -8.40 16.91
CA HIS A 162 3.05 -7.16 17.67
C HIS A 162 3.31 -5.98 16.73
N ASN A 163 2.65 -4.86 16.99
CA ASN A 163 2.90 -3.63 16.25
C ASN A 163 4.35 -3.17 16.49
N GLY A 164 5.10 -3.01 15.42
CA GLY A 164 6.49 -2.58 15.47
C GLY A 164 6.99 -2.08 14.13
N ILE A 165 8.19 -1.50 14.15
CA ILE A 165 8.86 -1.02 12.94
C ILE A 165 9.21 -2.21 12.04
N GLY A 166 9.17 -1.96 10.73
CA GLY A 166 9.46 -2.95 9.69
C GLY A 166 8.24 -3.78 9.34
N HIS A 167 8.47 -5.06 9.06
CA HIS A 167 7.43 -6.04 8.78
C HIS A 167 7.76 -7.34 9.52
N ARG A 168 6.77 -8.23 9.60
CA ARG A 168 6.90 -9.61 10.06
C ARG A 168 6.54 -10.51 8.89
N LYS A 169 7.21 -11.66 8.81
CA LYS A 169 6.98 -12.67 7.78
C LYS A 169 6.63 -13.97 8.47
N PHE A 170 5.49 -14.54 8.09
CA PHE A 170 5.00 -15.82 8.58
C PHE A 170 4.83 -16.76 7.40
N THR A 171 4.91 -18.07 7.65
CA THR A 171 4.49 -19.03 6.64
C THR A 171 2.98 -18.91 6.40
N LEU A 172 2.49 -19.37 5.25
CA LEU A 172 1.04 -19.40 5.01
C LEU A 172 0.30 -20.16 6.11
N ALA A 173 0.83 -21.31 6.54
CA ALA A 173 0.21 -22.12 7.60
C ALA A 173 0.06 -21.36 8.92
N GLN A 174 1.06 -20.55 9.30
CA GLN A 174 0.98 -19.69 10.49
C GLN A 174 -0.06 -18.58 10.31
N GLY A 175 -0.09 -17.95 9.13
CA GLY A 175 -0.98 -16.83 8.82
C GLY A 175 -2.43 -17.21 8.48
N GLN A 176 -2.69 -18.49 8.18
CA GLN A 176 -3.99 -18.96 7.70
C GLN A 176 -5.16 -18.58 8.61
N PRO A 177 -5.09 -18.71 9.95
CA PRO A 177 -6.20 -18.31 10.82
C PRO A 177 -6.62 -16.84 10.67
N LEU A 178 -5.65 -15.94 10.42
CA LEU A 178 -5.94 -14.53 10.17
C LEU A 178 -6.62 -14.31 8.82
N LEU A 179 -6.19 -15.04 7.79
CA LEU A 179 -6.77 -14.96 6.45
C LEU A 179 -8.18 -15.53 6.42
N ASP A 180 -8.42 -16.67 7.09
CA ASP A 180 -9.75 -17.27 7.23
C ASP A 180 -10.70 -16.30 7.95
N TRP A 181 -10.25 -15.71 9.06
CA TRP A 181 -11.02 -14.68 9.76
C TRP A 181 -11.37 -13.51 8.83
N ILE A 182 -10.44 -13.00 8.03
CA ILE A 182 -10.71 -11.92 7.06
C ILE A 182 -11.76 -12.38 6.03
N GLN A 183 -11.61 -13.57 5.46
CA GLN A 183 -12.51 -14.09 4.41
C GLN A 183 -13.93 -14.32 4.93
N ASP A 184 -14.08 -14.84 6.15
CA ASP A 184 -15.36 -15.08 6.80
C ASP A 184 -16.15 -13.79 7.01
N GLN A 185 -15.49 -12.68 7.38
CA GLN A 185 -16.14 -11.38 7.56
C GLN A 185 -16.84 -10.87 6.28
N TYR A 186 -16.39 -11.30 5.09
CA TYR A 186 -16.92 -10.82 3.79
C TYR A 186 -17.48 -11.93 2.93
N LYS A 187 -17.84 -13.08 3.54
CA LYS A 187 -18.49 -14.20 2.86
C LYS A 187 -17.75 -14.64 1.59
N GLY A 188 -16.41 -14.59 1.61
CA GLY A 188 -15.57 -14.95 0.47
C GLY A 188 -15.55 -13.95 -0.71
N GLN A 189 -16.19 -12.78 -0.61
CA GLN A 189 -16.07 -11.75 -1.65
C GLN A 189 -14.67 -11.12 -1.62
N THR A 190 -13.96 -11.17 -2.74
CA THR A 190 -12.63 -10.57 -2.90
C THR A 190 -12.68 -9.33 -3.79
N ASN A 191 -11.58 -8.59 -3.87
CA ASN A 191 -11.50 -7.32 -4.62
C ASN A 191 -12.48 -6.26 -4.07
N THR A 192 -12.52 -6.15 -2.74
CA THR A 192 -13.55 -5.38 -2.03
C THR A 192 -12.95 -4.16 -1.36
N ILE A 193 -13.60 -3.01 -1.53
CA ILE A 193 -13.36 -1.78 -0.76
C ILE A 193 -14.55 -1.61 0.18
N ILE A 194 -14.30 -1.79 1.48
CA ILE A 194 -15.34 -1.76 2.53
C ILE A 194 -15.52 -0.33 3.06
N GLY A 195 -14.41 0.37 3.27
CA GLY A 195 -14.37 1.72 3.83
C GLY A 195 -13.42 2.64 3.06
N THR A 196 -13.42 3.90 3.42
CA THR A 196 -12.50 4.89 2.82
C THR A 196 -11.18 4.92 3.57
N PRO A 197 -10.06 5.35 2.97
CA PRO A 197 -8.82 5.49 3.72
C PRO A 197 -8.99 6.32 5.00
N TYR A 198 -8.33 5.94 6.09
CA TYR A 198 -8.48 6.63 7.39
C TYR A 198 -8.25 8.15 7.31
N GLN A 199 -7.36 8.58 6.41
CA GLN A 199 -6.97 9.97 6.23
C GLN A 199 -7.45 10.53 4.89
N PHE A 200 -8.48 9.93 4.28
CA PHE A 200 -8.92 10.27 2.93
C PHE A 200 -9.28 11.75 2.76
N MET A 201 -9.88 12.36 3.79
CA MET A 201 -10.22 13.79 3.79
C MET A 201 -9.01 14.73 3.68
N LYS A 202 -7.80 14.22 3.98
CA LYS A 202 -6.52 14.93 3.88
C LYS A 202 -5.73 14.51 2.63
N SER A 203 -6.40 14.08 1.56
CA SER A 203 -5.73 13.63 0.33
C SER A 203 -4.91 14.73 -0.35
N SER A 204 -5.16 16.01 -0.09
CA SER A 204 -4.33 17.10 -0.63
C SER A 204 -2.93 17.15 0.00
N SER A 205 -2.75 16.59 1.20
CA SER A 205 -1.46 16.63 1.90
C SER A 205 -0.39 15.80 1.19
N ARG A 206 0.88 16.07 1.49
CA ARG A 206 2.04 15.36 0.94
C ARG A 206 2.88 14.75 2.07
N TYR A 207 3.74 13.79 1.75
CA TYR A 207 4.66 13.15 2.69
C TYR A 207 6.10 13.42 2.29
N SER A 208 6.93 13.84 3.25
CA SER A 208 8.38 13.98 3.06
C SER A 208 9.11 12.90 3.84
N LYS A 209 9.81 11.98 3.15
CA LYS A 209 10.66 10.97 3.78
C LYS A 209 11.79 11.59 4.58
N ARG A 210 12.39 12.69 4.10
CA ARG A 210 13.44 13.43 4.80
C ARG A 210 13.01 13.89 6.20
N MET A 211 11.77 14.36 6.33
CA MET A 211 11.24 14.89 7.60
C MET A 211 10.39 13.87 8.38
N ASP A 212 10.13 12.71 7.78
CA ASP A 212 9.21 11.67 8.24
C ASP A 212 7.81 12.18 8.67
N LYS A 213 7.29 13.19 7.97
CA LYS A 213 6.01 13.83 8.33
C LYS A 213 5.19 14.20 7.11
N ILE A 214 3.93 14.51 7.39
CA ILE A 214 3.03 15.15 6.45
C ILE A 214 3.38 16.63 6.34
N VAL A 215 3.36 17.14 5.11
CA VAL A 215 3.53 18.55 4.78
C VAL A 215 2.29 19.02 4.02
N GLU A 216 1.87 20.25 4.31
CA GLU A 216 0.68 20.90 3.78
C GLU A 216 1.06 22.32 3.34
#